data_AF-A0A2E6E8Y9-F1
#
_entry.id   AF-A0A2E6E8Y9-F1
#
_cell.length_a   1.000
_cell.length_b   1.000
_cell.length_c   1.000
_cell.angle_alpha   90.00
_cell.angle_beta   90.00
_cell.angle_gamma   90.00
#
_symmetry.space_group_name_H-M   'P 1'
#
loop_
_entity.id
_entity.type
_entity.pdbx_description
1 polymer ?
#
loop_
_entity_poly.entity_id
_entity_poly.type
_entity_poly.pdbx_seq_one_letter_code
_entity_poly.pdbx_strand_id
1 'polypeptide(L)'
;MKKLFCLDNSLEALATIVAISASLGVLQAFIIGKHFVIPTMILLLAVLFGNLARFGLRGDRWAKHILLWIFSLMVCHTIFALFWAGDARPGQIFGEAFYPMYGGFLVIVGGLCADYARRNNLFGKGS
;
A
#
# COMPACT_ATOMS: atom_id res chain seq x y z
N MET A 1 -12.99 13.14 15.50
CA MET A 1 -12.20 11.98 15.03
C MET A 1 -12.21 12.00 13.50
N LYS A 2 -11.05 12.02 12.84
CA LYS A 2 -10.99 11.92 11.37
C LYS A 2 -11.40 10.51 10.96
N LYS A 3 -12.23 10.37 9.92
CA LYS A 3 -12.72 9.09 9.43
C LYS A 3 -11.60 8.36 8.67
N LEU A 4 -11.31 7.11 9.04
CA LEU A 4 -10.31 6.26 8.39
C LEU A 4 -10.72 5.93 6.94
N PHE A 5 -11.97 5.53 6.75
CA PHE A 5 -12.55 5.29 5.42
C PHE A 5 -13.15 6.59 4.87
N CYS A 6 -12.28 7.46 4.38
CA CYS A 6 -12.62 8.66 3.62
C CYS A 6 -11.60 8.79 2.49
N LEU A 7 -11.99 9.37 1.35
CA LEU A 7 -11.08 9.59 0.23
C LEU A 7 -9.86 10.43 0.62
N ASP A 8 -10.01 11.35 1.57
CA ASP A 8 -8.93 12.18 2.10
C ASP A 8 -7.85 11.38 2.86
N ASN A 9 -8.20 10.21 3.39
CA ASN A 9 -7.32 9.31 4.14
C ASN A 9 -7.19 7.92 3.48
N SER A 10 -7.42 7.84 2.17
CA SER A 10 -7.46 6.58 1.43
C SER A 10 -6.14 5.81 1.50
N LEU A 11 -5.00 6.50 1.41
CA LEU A 11 -3.69 5.84 1.50
C LEU A 11 -3.34 5.41 2.93
N GLU A 12 -3.81 6.13 3.95
CA GLU A 12 -3.71 5.71 5.34
C GLU A 12 -4.54 4.46 5.60
N ALA A 13 -5.74 4.36 5.01
CA ALA A 13 -6.56 3.16 5.08
C ALA A 13 -5.85 1.96 4.43
N LEU A 14 -5.27 2.13 3.24
CA LEU A 14 -4.48 1.08 2.59
C LEU A 14 -3.25 0.69 3.42
N ALA A 15 -2.50 1.66 3.95
CA ALA A 15 -1.36 1.39 4.82
C ALA A 15 -1.78 0.67 6.12
N THR A 16 -2.96 0.98 6.66
CA THR A 16 -3.52 0.29 7.82
C THR A 16 -3.84 -1.17 7.48
N ILE A 17 -4.44 -1.44 6.32
CA ILE A 17 -4.71 -2.80 5.84
C ILE A 17 -3.41 -3.59 5.66
N VAL A 18 -2.38 -2.97 5.07
CA VAL A 18 -1.04 -3.58 4.94
C VAL A 18 -0.45 -3.89 6.31
N ALA A 19 -0.50 -2.95 7.26
CA ALA A 19 0.02 -3.14 8.61
C ALA A 19 -0.69 -4.26 9.37
N ILE A 20 -2.02 -4.35 9.25
CA ILE A 20 -2.81 -5.43 9.87
C ILE A 20 -2.47 -6.77 9.22
N SER A 21 -2.44 -6.83 7.89
CA SER A 21 -2.12 -8.06 7.15
C SER A 21 -0.71 -8.57 7.45
N ALA A 22 0.27 -7.65 7.53
CA ALA A 22 1.63 -7.95 7.93
C ALA A 22 1.70 -8.46 9.38
N SER A 23 1.00 -7.81 10.32
CA SER A 23 0.90 -8.26 11.71
C SER A 23 0.31 -9.67 11.83
N LEU A 24 -0.72 -9.99 11.04
CA LEU A 24 -1.30 -11.33 10.97
C LEU A 24 -0.31 -12.34 10.36
N GLY A 25 0.44 -11.96 9.33
CA GLY A 25 1.50 -12.78 8.74
C GLY A 25 2.63 -13.10 9.74
N VAL A 26 3.00 -12.12 10.58
CA VAL A 26 3.96 -12.31 11.67
C VAL A 26 3.44 -13.36 12.67
N LEU A 27 2.18 -13.23 13.11
CA LEU A 27 1.56 -14.19 14.02
C LEU A 27 1.51 -15.60 13.42
N GLN A 28 1.11 -15.72 12.15
CA GLN A 28 1.08 -16.99 11.43
C GLN A 28 2.47 -17.64 11.40
N ALA A 29 3.50 -16.88 11.06
CA ALA A 29 4.84 -17.42 10.87
C ALA A 29 5.55 -17.76 12.21
N PHE A 30 5.28 -17.00 13.28
CA PHE A 30 5.79 -17.32 14.62
C PHE A 30 5.08 -18.53 15.25
N ILE A 31 3.74 -18.55 15.22
CA ILE A 31 2.95 -19.56 15.93
C ILE A 31 2.94 -20.89 15.18
N ILE A 32 2.71 -20.86 13.87
CA ILE A 32 2.55 -22.07 13.04
C ILE A 32 3.89 -22.47 12.42
N GLY A 33 4.59 -21.51 11.82
CA GLY A 33 5.81 -21.77 11.06
C GLY A 33 7.05 -22.01 11.92
N LYS A 34 7.07 -21.55 13.18
CA LYS A 34 8.25 -21.57 14.07
C LYS A 34 9.51 -20.98 13.42
N HIS A 35 9.33 -20.00 12.53
CA HIS A 35 10.42 -19.22 11.91
C HIS A 35 10.59 -17.90 12.67
N PHE A 36 11.82 -17.39 12.78
CA PHE A 36 12.11 -16.20 13.61
C PHE A 36 12.70 -15.01 12.83
N VAL A 37 13.46 -15.26 11.76
CA VAL A 37 14.12 -14.18 10.98
C VAL A 37 13.15 -13.49 10.03
N ILE A 38 12.45 -14.24 9.17
CA ILE A 38 11.50 -13.71 8.19
C ILE A 38 10.39 -12.88 8.87
N PRO A 39 9.77 -13.33 9.98
CA PRO A 39 8.73 -12.55 10.66
C PRO A 39 9.24 -11.24 11.24
N THR A 40 10.52 -11.15 11.61
CA THR A 40 11.11 -9.90 12.11
C THR A 40 11.11 -8.82 11.02
N MET A 41 11.45 -9.18 9.78
CA MET A 41 11.38 -8.24 8.65
C MET A 41 9.93 -7.85 8.30
N ILE A 42 8.98 -8.78 8.40
CA ILE A 42 7.56 -8.47 8.19
C ILE A 42 7.03 -7.55 9.30
N LEU A 43 7.47 -7.77 10.55
CA LEU A 43 7.09 -6.93 11.68
C LEU A 43 7.59 -5.49 11.50
N LEU A 44 8.81 -5.31 10.99
CA LEU A 44 9.34 -3.99 10.65
C LEU A 44 8.41 -3.26 9.67
N LEU A 45 7.95 -3.95 8.62
CA LEU A 45 7.00 -3.38 7.66
C LEU A 45 5.66 -3.05 8.32
N ALA A 46 5.14 -3.94 9.17
CA ALA A 46 3.89 -3.71 9.89
C ALA A 46 3.96 -2.43 10.74
N VAL A 47 5.05 -2.26 11.50
CA VAL A 47 5.28 -1.08 12.36
C VAL A 47 5.48 0.18 11.51
N LEU A 48 6.24 0.10 10.41
CA LEU A 48 6.47 1.23 9.51
C LEU A 48 5.15 1.75 8.92
N PHE A 49 4.37 0.88 8.29
CA PHE A 49 3.09 1.26 7.68
C PHE A 49 2.06 1.70 8.71
N GLY A 50 2.02 1.06 9.88
CA GLY A 50 1.15 1.47 10.99
C GLY A 50 1.47 2.89 11.49
N ASN A 51 2.77 3.22 11.62
CA ASN A 51 3.18 4.57 12.00
C ASN A 51 2.87 5.60 10.92
N LEU A 52 3.17 5.30 9.65
CA LEU A 52 2.84 6.20 8.53
C LEU A 52 1.34 6.48 8.45
N ALA A 53 0.49 5.45 8.60
CA ALA A 53 -0.96 5.62 8.67
C ALA A 53 -1.37 6.51 9.85
N ARG A 54 -0.80 6.28 11.04
CA ARG A 54 -1.10 7.08 12.24
C ARG A 54 -0.74 8.56 12.06
N PHE A 55 0.45 8.87 11.56
CA PHE A 55 0.89 10.25 11.31
C PHE A 55 0.09 10.89 10.17
N GLY A 56 -0.18 10.17 9.08
CA GLY A 56 -1.05 10.63 8.00
C GLY A 56 -2.45 11.01 8.50
N LEU A 57 -3.06 10.19 9.36
CA LEU A 57 -4.36 10.47 9.97
C LEU A 57 -4.35 11.69 10.88
N ARG A 58 -3.24 11.95 11.58
CA ARG A 58 -3.07 13.20 12.36
C ARG A 58 -3.01 14.42 11.45
N GLY A 59 -2.60 14.26 10.20
CA GLY A 59 -2.47 15.31 9.21
C GLY A 59 -1.03 15.73 8.97
N ASP A 60 -0.06 14.95 9.46
CA ASP A 60 1.35 15.21 9.26
C ASP A 60 1.70 15.12 7.77
N ARG A 61 2.02 16.27 7.16
CA ARG A 61 2.18 16.40 5.71
C ARG A 61 3.30 15.51 5.17
N TRP A 62 4.39 15.32 5.92
CA TRP A 62 5.51 14.45 5.53
C TRP A 62 5.06 12.99 5.39
N ALA A 63 4.24 12.49 6.31
CA ALA A 63 3.76 11.10 6.30
C ALA A 63 2.85 10.87 5.09
N LYS A 64 1.98 11.84 4.79
CA LYS A 64 1.14 11.82 3.59
C LYS A 64 1.94 11.81 2.28
N HIS A 65 3.06 12.55 2.22
CA HIS A 65 3.97 12.50 1.06
C HIS A 65 4.65 11.14 0.92
N ILE A 66 5.14 10.57 2.02
CA ILE A 66 5.77 9.24 1.97
C ILE A 66 4.76 8.18 1.52
N LEU A 67 3.53 8.20 2.07
CA LEU A 67 2.46 7.31 1.62
C LEU A 67 2.19 7.47 0.13
N LEU A 68 2.00 8.71 -0.35
CA LEU A 68 1.81 8.96 -1.77
C LEU A 68 2.91 8.35 -2.62
N TRP A 69 4.18 8.55 -2.27
CA TRP A 69 5.31 8.04 -3.04
C TRP A 69 5.39 6.51 -3.02
N ILE A 70 5.18 5.87 -1.87
CA ILE A 70 5.18 4.40 -1.77
C ILE A 70 4.11 3.81 -2.70
N PHE A 71 2.86 4.32 -2.61
CA PHE A 71 1.77 3.81 -3.44
C PHE A 71 1.94 4.17 -4.93
N SER A 72 2.48 5.34 -5.25
CA SER A 72 2.77 5.74 -6.63
C SER A 72 3.84 4.85 -7.26
N LEU A 73 4.91 4.53 -6.52
CA LEU A 73 5.93 3.59 -6.98
C LEU A 73 5.34 2.20 -7.22
N MET A 74 4.44 1.74 -6.33
CA MET A 74 3.75 0.47 -6.52
C MET A 74 2.84 0.46 -7.77
N VAL A 75 2.16 1.57 -8.06
CA VAL A 75 1.40 1.76 -9.31
C VAL A 75 2.35 1.67 -10.51
N CYS A 76 3.49 2.35 -10.50
CA CYS A 76 4.50 2.23 -11.56
C CYS A 76 5.00 0.79 -11.75
N HIS A 77 5.26 0.07 -10.66
CA HIS A 77 5.64 -1.35 -10.74
C HIS A 77 4.53 -2.23 -11.30
N THR A 78 3.26 -1.89 -11.03
CA THR A 78 2.10 -2.59 -11.61
C THR A 78 2.04 -2.39 -13.12
N ILE A 79 2.36 -1.18 -13.61
CA ILE A 79 2.49 -0.92 -15.05
C ILE A 79 3.56 -1.84 -15.64
N PHE A 80 4.76 -1.89 -15.06
CA PHE A 80 5.80 -2.80 -15.52
C PHE A 80 5.34 -4.26 -15.51
N ALA A 81 4.64 -4.71 -14.47
CA ALA A 81 4.12 -6.07 -14.41
C ALA A 81 3.13 -6.35 -15.54
N LEU A 82 2.20 -5.44 -15.85
CA LEU A 82 1.20 -5.65 -16.91
C LEU A 82 1.81 -5.86 -18.30
N PHE A 83 2.94 -5.22 -18.58
CA PHE A 83 3.60 -5.32 -19.89
C PHE A 83 4.62 -6.47 -19.97
N TRP A 84 5.27 -6.83 -18.87
CA TRP A 84 6.40 -7.77 -18.90
C TRP A 84 6.22 -9.04 -18.05
N ALA A 85 5.18 -9.13 -17.21
CA ALA A 85 5.00 -10.25 -16.28
C ALA A 85 3.82 -11.17 -16.60
N GLY A 86 3.09 -10.93 -17.70
CA GLY A 86 1.97 -11.78 -18.14
C GLY A 86 2.36 -13.21 -18.48
N ASP A 87 3.53 -13.42 -19.10
CA ASP A 87 4.07 -14.75 -19.40
C ASP A 87 5.06 -15.25 -18.33
N ALA A 88 5.44 -14.38 -17.40
CA ALA A 88 6.33 -14.71 -16.29
C ALA A 88 5.57 -15.39 -15.15
N ARG A 89 6.32 -15.82 -14.11
CA ARG A 89 5.77 -16.50 -12.93
C ARG A 89 4.50 -15.83 -12.33
N PRO A 90 4.39 -14.49 -12.21
CA PRO A 90 3.16 -13.86 -11.74
C PRO A 90 1.95 -14.15 -12.62
N GLY A 91 2.08 -14.01 -13.94
CA GLY A 91 1.02 -14.36 -14.87
C GLY A 91 0.68 -15.85 -14.88
N GLN A 92 1.66 -16.73 -14.66
CA GLN A 92 1.40 -18.18 -14.49
C GLN A 92 0.61 -18.51 -13.22
N ILE A 93 0.87 -17.79 -12.11
CA ILE A 93 0.13 -17.98 -10.84
C ILE A 93 -1.32 -17.53 -10.98
N PHE A 94 -1.55 -16.41 -11.66
CA PHE A 94 -2.88 -15.81 -11.75
C PHE A 94 -3.67 -16.21 -13.01
N GLY A 95 -3.01 -16.78 -14.01
CA GLY A 95 -3.61 -17.19 -15.28
C GLY A 95 -4.42 -16.07 -15.92
N GLU A 96 -5.65 -16.39 -16.35
CA GLU A 96 -6.59 -15.42 -16.94
C GLU A 96 -6.95 -14.26 -16.00
N ALA A 97 -6.81 -14.44 -14.68
CA ALA A 97 -7.09 -13.39 -13.71
C ALA A 97 -5.97 -12.34 -13.60
N PHE A 98 -4.81 -12.56 -14.24
CA PHE A 98 -3.68 -11.64 -14.17
C PHE A 98 -4.05 -10.22 -14.61
N TYR A 99 -4.55 -10.07 -15.84
CA TYR A 99 -4.92 -8.76 -16.40
C TYR A 99 -6.03 -8.04 -15.63
N PRO A 100 -7.18 -8.67 -15.30
CA PRO A 100 -8.22 -7.98 -14.54
C PRO A 100 -7.74 -7.58 -13.13
N MET A 101 -6.88 -8.39 -12.50
CA MET A 101 -6.37 -8.08 -11.16
C MET A 101 -5.35 -6.94 -11.17
N TYR A 102 -4.31 -7.03 -12.00
CA TYR A 102 -3.26 -6.01 -12.07
C TYR A 102 -3.80 -4.73 -12.73
N GLY A 103 -4.66 -4.86 -13.74
CA GLY A 103 -5.34 -3.72 -14.37
C GLY A 103 -6.31 -3.03 -13.41
N GLY A 104 -7.10 -3.82 -12.66
CA GLY A 104 -7.98 -3.29 -11.62
C GLY A 104 -7.20 -2.57 -10.52
N PHE A 105 -6.10 -3.18 -10.05
CA PHE A 105 -5.20 -2.56 -9.08
C PHE A 105 -4.64 -1.23 -9.59
N LEU A 106 -4.16 -1.20 -10.84
CA LEU A 106 -3.62 0.00 -11.48
C LEU A 106 -4.65 1.14 -11.48
N VAL A 107 -5.87 0.86 -11.94
CA VAL A 107 -6.93 1.87 -12.05
C VAL A 107 -7.37 2.35 -10.67
N ILE A 108 -7.62 1.43 -9.73
CA ILE A 108 -8.14 1.77 -8.39
C ILE A 108 -7.07 2.53 -7.60
N VAL A 109 -5.89 1.94 -7.41
CA VAL A 109 -4.84 2.53 -6.56
C VAL A 109 -4.21 3.74 -7.24
N GLY A 110 -4.05 3.73 -8.56
CA GLY A 110 -3.61 4.90 -9.32
C GLY A 110 -4.59 6.07 -9.20
N GLY A 111 -5.89 5.79 -9.33
CA GLY A 111 -6.95 6.77 -9.10
C GLY A 111 -6.93 7.33 -7.67
N LEU A 112 -6.78 6.47 -6.67
CA LEU A 112 -6.64 6.89 -5.27
C LEU A 112 -5.40 7.76 -5.04
N CYS A 113 -4.25 7.46 -5.65
CA CYS A 113 -3.06 8.31 -5.52
C CYS A 113 -3.29 9.72 -6.07
N ALA A 114 -3.89 9.82 -7.26
CA ALA A 114 -4.18 11.09 -7.89
C ALA A 114 -5.19 11.92 -7.09
N ASP A 115 -6.29 11.30 -6.66
CA ASP A 115 -7.32 11.93 -5.83
C ASP A 115 -6.77 12.34 -4.45
N TYR A 116 -5.98 11.48 -3.82
CA TYR A 116 -5.33 11.73 -2.54
C TYR A 116 -4.39 12.93 -2.57
N ALA A 117 -3.54 13.04 -3.60
CA ALA A 117 -2.62 14.15 -3.76
C ALA A 117 -3.35 15.50 -3.90
N ARG A 118 -4.46 15.50 -4.67
CA ARG A 118 -5.31 16.67 -4.87
C ARG A 118 -6.03 17.07 -3.59
N ARG A 119 -6.73 16.13 -2.93
CA ARG A 119 -7.52 16.40 -1.71
C ARG A 119 -6.67 16.88 -0.55
N ASN A 120 -5.46 16.34 -0.41
CA ASN A 120 -4.54 16.74 0.65
C ASN A 120 -3.65 17.94 0.25
N ASN A 121 -3.86 18.52 -0.93
CA ASN A 121 -3.10 19.65 -1.48
C ASN A 121 -1.59 19.47 -1.33
N LEU A 122 -1.08 18.25 -1.57
CA LEU A 122 0.30 17.89 -1.18
C LEU A 122 1.36 18.72 -1.91
N PHE A 123 1.09 19.09 -3.17
CA PHE A 123 2.00 19.87 -4.02
C PHE A 123 1.57 21.33 -4.23
N GLY A 124 0.47 21.78 -3.64
CA GLY A 124 0.13 23.20 -3.69
C GLY A 124 1.12 24.03 -2.90
N LYS A 125 1.42 25.24 -3.39
CA LYS A 125 2.21 26.24 -2.65
C LYS A 125 1.59 26.41 -1.27
N GLY A 126 2.37 26.15 -0.23
CA GLY A 126 1.93 26.33 1.16
C GLY A 126 1.46 27.76 1.38
N SER A 127 0.35 27.92 2.11
CA SER A 127 0.02 29.17 2.80
C SER A 127 1.03 29.44 3.89
#